data_AF-A0A5J4K5P1-F1
#
_entry.id   AF-A0A5J4K5P1-F1
#
_cell.length_a   1.000
_cell.length_b   1.000
_cell.length_c   1.000
_cell.angle_alpha   90.00
_cell.angle_beta   90.00
_cell.angle_gamma   90.00
#
_symmetry.space_group_name_H-M   'P 1'
#
loop_
_entity.id
_entity.type
_entity.pdbx_description
1 polymer ?
#
loop_
_entity_poly.entity_id
_entity_poly.type
_entity_poly.pdbx_seq_one_letter_code
_entity_poly.pdbx_strand_id
1 'polypeptide(L)' 'MPMLEVLRAADRPLTAAQKRAFAREATRIFHEVLGTPPGRLRLFFLDTSPEGLEGLHELPPLGESDEHNAGSTA' A
#
# COMPACT_ATOMS: atom_id res chain seq x y z
N MET A 1 -9.45 17.72 -0.67
CA MET A 1 -8.98 17.28 0.66
C MET A 1 -8.28 15.94 0.46
N PRO A 2 -6.97 15.84 0.70
CA PRO A 2 -6.25 14.61 0.49
C PRO A 2 -6.62 13.56 1.55
N MET A 3 -6.52 12.30 1.16
CA MET A 3 -6.67 11.14 2.03
C MET A 3 -5.39 10.30 1.91
N LEU A 4 -4.90 9.83 3.06
CA LEU A 4 -3.79 8.89 3.16
C LEU A 4 -4.28 7.66 3.92
N GLU A 5 -4.17 6.50 3.28
CA GLU A 5 -4.42 5.20 3.90
C GLU A 5 -3.10 4.49 4.11
N VAL A 6 -2.86 4.05 5.33
CA VAL A 6 -1.68 3.28 5.71
C VAL A 6 -2.12 1.86 5.98
N LEU A 7 -1.86 0.99 5.02
CA LEU A 7 -2.11 -0.44 5.16
C LEU A 7 -0.85 -1.08 5.71
N ARG A 8 -0.98 -1.82 6.82
CA ARG A 8 0.14 -2.51 7.46
C ARG A 8 -0.27 -3.91 7.84
N ALA A 9 0.44 -4.87 7.27
CA ALA A 9 0.35 -6.27 7.66
C ALA A 9 1.46 -6.59 8.67
N ALA A 10 1.10 -6.87 9.92
CA ALA A 10 2.08 -7.20 10.95
C ALA A 10 1.42 -7.85 12.18
N ASP A 11 2.16 -8.77 12.83
CA ASP A 11 1.69 -9.50 14.01
C ASP A 11 1.40 -8.61 15.23
N ARG A 12 2.04 -7.43 15.30
CA ARG A 12 1.87 -6.49 16.40
C ARG A 12 1.28 -5.18 15.91
N PRO A 13 0.20 -4.67 16.51
CA PRO A 13 -0.39 -3.40 16.14
C PRO A 13 0.56 -2.23 16.47
N LEU A 14 0.40 -1.12 15.77
CA LEU A 14 1.10 0.12 16.11
C LEU A 14 0.55 0.70 17.42
N THR A 15 1.45 1.17 18.28
CA THR A 15 1.08 1.92 19.48
C THR A 15 0.47 3.28 19.12
N ALA A 16 -0.33 3.86 20.02
CA ALA A 16 -0.88 5.20 19.85
C ALA A 16 0.22 6.27 19.67
N ALA A 17 1.36 6.12 20.34
CA ALA A 17 2.49 7.05 20.19
C ALA A 17 3.08 7.01 18.78
N GLN A 18 3.23 5.81 18.19
CA GLN A 18 3.70 5.63 16.82
C GLN A 18 2.70 6.22 15.81
N LYS A 19 1.40 5.93 15.95
CA LYS A 19 0.35 6.51 15.08
C LYS A 19 0.35 8.05 15.12
N ARG A 20 0.52 8.64 16.31
CA ARG A 20 0.63 10.10 16.48
C ARG A 20 1.91 10.68 15.85
N ALA A 21 3.05 10.01 16.01
CA ALA A 21 4.30 10.44 15.39
C ALA A 21 4.18 10.46 13.87
N PHE A 22 3.64 9.38 13.29
CA PHE A 22 3.37 9.30 11.86
C PHE A 22 2.41 10.40 11.38
N ALA A 23 1.31 10.63 12.10
CA ALA A 23 0.32 11.65 11.71
C ALA A 23 0.91 13.07 11.66
N ARG A 24 1.84 13.42 12.58
CA ARG A 24 2.55 14.70 12.55
C ARG A 24 3.42 14.82 11.31
N GLU A 25 4.23 13.80 11.02
CA GLU A 25 5.12 13.83 9.85
C GLU A 25 4.34 13.82 8.53
N ALA A 26 3.29 13.01 8.42
CA ALA A 26 2.43 13.01 7.25
C ALA A 26 1.78 14.39 7.03
N THR A 27 1.25 15.01 8.09
CA THR A 27 0.68 16.36 7.99
C THR A 27 1.71 17.38 7.52
N ARG A 28 2.95 17.31 8.05
CA ARG A 28 4.06 18.17 7.63
C ARG A 28 4.38 18.00 6.14
N ILE A 29 4.53 16.76 5.67
CA ILE A 29 4.82 16.45 4.25
C ILE A 29 3.68 16.96 3.35
N PHE A 30 2.43 16.69 3.69
CA PHE A 30 1.29 17.13 2.88
C PHE A 30 1.13 18.66 2.86
N HIS A 31 1.50 19.33 3.95
CA HIS A 31 1.57 20.79 3.98
C HIS A 31 2.69 21.31 3.08
N GLU A 32 3.90 20.78 3.20
CA GLU A 32 5.09 21.24 2.45
C GLU A 32 4.98 20.99 0.94
N VAL A 33 4.51 19.80 0.54
CA VAL A 33 4.53 19.38 -0.87
C VAL A 33 3.25 19.80 -1.61
N LEU A 34 2.10 19.71 -0.94
CA LEU A 34 0.79 19.91 -1.57
C LEU A 34 0.06 21.15 -1.05
N GLY A 35 0.65 21.92 -0.13
CA GLY A 35 0.01 23.08 0.48
C GLY A 35 -1.21 22.71 1.34
N THR A 36 -1.32 21.47 1.82
CA THR A 36 -2.49 21.01 2.58
C THR A 36 -2.52 21.69 3.95
N PRO A 37 -3.58 22.46 4.30
CA PRO A 37 -3.65 23.09 5.60
C PRO A 37 -3.74 22.06 6.74
N PRO A 38 -3.18 22.36 7.93
CA PRO A 38 -3.32 21.51 9.11
C PRO A 38 -4.78 21.16 9.40
N GLY A 39 -5.03 19.91 9.79
CA GLY A 39 -6.38 19.40 10.09
C GLY A 39 -7.22 19.00 8.86
N ARG A 40 -6.71 19.16 7.63
CA ARG A 40 -7.42 18.79 6.39
C ARG A 40 -7.01 17.44 5.82
N LEU A 41 -5.89 16.87 6.27
CA LEU A 41 -5.45 15.53 5.90
C LEU A 41 -6.33 14.49 6.60
N ARG A 42 -7.00 13.64 5.82
CA ARG A 42 -7.69 12.46 6.34
C ARG A 42 -6.71 11.29 6.37
N LEU A 43 -6.50 10.70 7.54
CA LEU A 43 -5.52 9.62 7.73
C LEU A 43 -6.20 8.41 8.36
N PHE A 44 -6.07 7.24 7.73
CA PHE A 44 -6.55 5.97 8.24
C PHE A 44 -5.40 4.97 8.35
N PHE A 45 -5.39 4.21 9.45
CA PHE A 45 -4.51 3.06 9.61
C PHE A 45 -5.38 1.80 9.50
N LEU A 46 -5.06 0.95 8.54
CA LEU A 46 -5.64 -0.38 8.41
C LEU A 46 -4.58 -1.42 8.78
N ASP A 47 -4.71 -1.96 9.98
CA ASP A 47 -3.87 -3.06 10.45
C ASP A 47 -4.53 -4.38 10.01
N THR A 48 -3.78 -5.24 9.31
CA THR A 48 -4.25 -6.56 8.84
C THR A 48 -3.32 -7.68 9.30
N SER A 49 -3.84 -8.91 9.35
CA SER A 49 -3.00 -10.10 9.44
C SER A 49 -2.07 -10.17 8.23
N PRO A 50 -0.81 -10.63 8.39
CA PRO A 50 0.06 -10.95 7.27
C PRO A 50 -0.34 -12.23 6.52
N GLU A 51 -1.18 -13.07 7.13
CA GLU A 51 -1.70 -14.29 6.51
C GLU A 51 -2.42 -14.00 5.19
N GLY A 52 -2.09 -14.75 4.14
CA GLY A 52 -2.69 -14.63 2.81
C GLY A 52 -2.06 -13.53 1.94
N LEU A 53 -1.03 -12.83 2.44
CA LEU A 53 -0.28 -11.82 1.68
C LEU A 53 1.03 -12.36 1.11
N GLU A 54 1.32 -13.65 1.30
CA GLU A 54 2.53 -14.31 0.78
C GLU A 54 2.62 -14.16 -0.74
N GLY A 55 1.48 -14.25 -1.43
CA GLY A 55 1.36 -14.08 -2.88
C GLY A 55 1.73 -12.69 -3.41
N LEU A 56 1.83 -11.65 -2.57
CA LEU A 56 2.35 -10.34 -3.01
C LEU A 56 3.85 -10.36 -3.30
N HIS A 57 4.56 -11.34 -2.74
CA HIS A 57 6.00 -11.51 -2.89
C HIS A 57 6.36 -12.68 -3.81
N GLU A 58 5.37 -13.48 -4.21
CA GLU A 58 5.55 -14.52 -5.20
C GLU A 58 5.84 -13.90 -6.57
N LEU A 59 6.90 -14.37 -7.22
CA LEU A 59 7.10 -14.06 -8.63
C LEU A 59 6.00 -14.76 -9.43
N PRO A 60 5.43 -14.10 -10.45
CA PRO A 60 4.48 -14.77 -11.32
C PRO A 60 5.14 -16.04 -11.87
N PRO A 61 4.38 -17.14 -12.01
CA PRO A 61 4.92 -18.36 -12.59
C PRO A 61 5.54 -18.00 -13.94
N LEU A 62 6.80 -18.39 -14.13
CA LEU A 62 7.48 -18.26 -15.42
C LEU A 62 6.58 -18.98 -16.44
N GLY A 63 5.95 -18.21 -17.31
CA GLY A 63 4.81 -18.65 -18.09
C GLY A 63 5.03 -20.02 -18.72
N GLU A 64 4.00 -20.85 -18.62
CA GLU A 64 3.70 -21.82 -19.66
C GLU A 64 3.77 -21.05 -20.98
N SER A 65 4.74 -21.42 -21.79
CA SER A 65 4.95 -20.80 -23.08
C SER A 65 3.68 -21.01 -23.88
N ASP A 66 3.03 -19.93 -24.31
CA ASP A 66 1.95 -19.98 -25.29
C ASP A 66 2.53 -20.52 -26.62
N GLU A 67 2.72 -21.84 -26.71
CA GLU A 67 3.09 -22.58 -27.92
C GLU A 67 1.88 -22.83 -28.84
N HIS A 68 0.81 -22.04 -28.72
CA HIS A 68 -0.36 -22.13 -29.58
C HIS A 68 -0.51 -20.92 -30.50
N ASN A 69 0.51 -20.62 -31.29
CA ASN A 69 0.29 -19.96 -32.59
C ASN A 69 1.34 -20.35 -33.62
N ALA A 70 1.39 -21.64 -33.96
CA ALA A 70 2.05 -22.10 -35.17
C ALA A 70 1.03 -22.79 -36.08
N GLY A 71 0.52 -22.05 -37.06
CA GLY A 71 0.07 -22.60 -38.33
C GLY A 71 -1.43 -22.84 -38.48
N SER A 72 -2.12 -21.87 -39.07
CA SER A 72 -3.03 -22.18 -40.18
C SER A 72 -3.26 -20.94 -41.05
N THR A 73 -2.35 -20.73 -42.00
CA THR A 73 -2.66 -20.03 -43.25
C THR A 73 -2.36 -21.00 -44.38
N ALA A 74 -3.42 -21.60 -44.93
CA ALA A 74 -3.49 -22.15 -46.28
C ALA A 74 -4.96 -22.27 -46.68
#